data_AF-A0A7J6RPP7-F1
#
_entry.id   AF-A0A7J6RPP7-F1
#
_cell.length_a   1.000
_cell.length_b   1.000
_cell.length_c   1.000
_cell.angle_alpha   90.00
_cell.angle_beta   90.00
_cell.angle_gamma   90.00
#
_symmetry.space_group_name_H-M   'P 1'
#
loop_
_entity.id
_entity.type
_entity.pdbx_description
1 polymer ?
#
loop_
_entity_poly.entity_id
_entity_poly.type
_entity_poly.pdbx_seq_one_letter_code
_entity_poly.pdbx_strand_id
1 'polypeptide(L)'
;MRPPETPISESTSASSCSPSKGGEDLLLRKQTSGGMSGDREMGDIHDMWTVTKEYVRMRQYQDIPDPDPTAVLANKLREYMERTTADGFQPDPFFHRKSGKLVLSVLHVRMEDGSDEFFEGINGEVSLPTGSLCSERAAIAHARSVHPRINRGMFMGIAVIDVPTKMNDGHTDNPLWPCGACSEWLKKIQESVPNFRVLAFDSIEMNVIYERFLFMTHTVVDHRFTPADLGRWQCDTCHTINPEMTSNCQNCLMERWDKRVLKPGKRRDYRQVLRSLFEATLCNAKPVTQADWKLVAGWVPMWWLEAEMAPMGLVEVLGEEGPTRRYRLTGKGLRMMNEPNSSYNDSLMDSMSSPEAVLDDEKYSSR
;
A
#
# COMPACT_ATOMS: atom_id res chain seq x y z
N MET A 1 -51.76 56.07 3.79
CA MET A 1 -50.48 56.81 3.76
C MET A 1 -50.04 57.07 5.21
N ARG A 2 -49.05 56.31 5.69
CA ARG A 2 -48.33 56.54 6.95
C ARG A 2 -46.84 56.69 6.61
N PRO A 3 -46.12 57.65 7.22
CA PRO A 3 -44.70 57.91 6.96
C PRO A 3 -43.78 57.04 7.86
N PRO A 4 -42.44 57.09 7.64
CA PRO A 4 -41.51 56.00 7.93
C PRO A 4 -40.86 56.09 9.32
N GLU A 5 -40.44 54.94 9.85
CA GLU A 5 -39.62 54.84 11.05
C GLU A 5 -38.13 54.72 10.69
N THR A 6 -37.33 55.57 11.33
CA THR A 6 -35.86 55.68 11.25
C THR A 6 -35.13 54.62 12.10
N PRO A 7 -33.84 54.34 11.81
CA PRO A 7 -33.12 53.20 12.35
C PRO A 7 -32.49 53.45 13.73
N ILE A 8 -32.37 52.37 14.50
CA ILE A 8 -31.72 52.32 15.81
C ILE A 8 -30.23 52.03 15.62
N SER A 9 -29.40 52.87 16.24
CA SER A 9 -27.94 52.80 16.28
C SER A 9 -27.43 51.76 17.27
N GLU A 10 -26.47 50.95 16.83
CA GLU A 10 -25.68 50.03 17.63
C GLU A 10 -24.72 50.78 18.57
N SER A 11 -24.63 50.32 19.82
CA SER A 11 -23.60 50.74 20.77
C SER A 11 -22.76 49.55 21.21
N THR A 12 -21.46 49.66 20.93
CA THR A 12 -20.39 48.79 21.36
C THR A 12 -20.17 48.88 22.87
N SER A 13 -20.13 47.74 23.56
CA SER A 13 -19.54 47.64 24.90
C SER A 13 -18.49 46.54 24.92
N ALA A 14 -17.24 46.98 25.14
CA ALA A 14 -16.07 46.14 25.31
C ALA A 14 -16.09 45.54 26.72
N SER A 15 -15.94 44.22 26.81
CA SER A 15 -15.82 43.47 28.06
C SER A 15 -14.34 43.31 28.41
N SER A 16 -13.97 43.79 29.61
CA SER A 16 -12.65 43.73 30.19
C SER A 16 -12.49 42.45 31.02
N CYS A 17 -11.64 41.53 30.57
CA CYS A 17 -11.21 40.39 31.37
C CYS A 17 -9.99 40.77 32.24
N SER A 18 -10.16 40.65 33.55
CA SER A 18 -9.10 40.80 34.55
C SER A 18 -8.39 39.46 34.79
N PRO A 19 -7.05 39.42 34.97
CA PRO A 19 -6.34 38.18 35.27
C PRO A 19 -6.25 37.95 36.78
N SER A 20 -6.85 36.87 37.27
CA SER A 20 -6.65 36.38 38.64
C SER A 20 -5.33 35.63 38.74
N LYS A 21 -4.46 36.16 39.62
CA LYS A 21 -3.25 35.52 40.13
C LYS A 21 -3.61 34.51 41.23
N GLY A 22 -3.06 33.32 41.12
CA GLY A 22 -2.93 32.30 42.18
C GLY A 22 -2.20 31.11 41.54
N GLY A 23 -0.98 30.71 41.91
CA GLY A 23 -0.30 30.87 43.20
C GLY A 23 -0.29 29.54 43.94
N GLU A 24 0.19 28.47 43.31
CA GLU A 24 0.57 27.23 44.00
C GLU A 24 1.99 26.84 43.58
N ASP A 25 2.93 27.17 44.47
CA ASP A 25 4.32 26.73 44.47
C ASP A 25 4.36 25.21 44.71
N LEU A 26 4.50 24.44 43.63
CA LEU A 26 4.87 23.04 43.74
C LEU A 26 6.38 22.95 43.96
N LEU A 27 6.77 22.83 45.24
CA LEU A 27 8.13 22.56 45.69
C LEU A 27 8.70 21.30 45.02
N LEU A 28 9.44 21.48 43.92
CA LEU A 28 10.33 20.48 43.37
C LEU A 28 11.48 20.23 44.36
N ARG A 29 11.28 19.26 45.24
CA ARG A 29 12.34 18.68 46.06
C ARG A 29 13.32 17.96 45.13
N LYS A 30 14.41 18.66 44.81
CA LYS A 30 15.58 18.13 44.11
C LYS A 30 16.22 17.06 44.99
N GLN A 31 15.81 15.80 44.83
CA GLN A 31 16.47 14.65 45.46
C GLN A 31 17.82 14.46 44.76
N THR A 32 18.88 14.85 45.46
CA THR A 32 20.27 14.57 45.13
C THR A 32 20.56 13.09 45.39
N SER A 33 20.83 12.37 44.30
CA SER A 33 21.83 11.29 44.17
C SER A 33 22.08 10.44 45.43
N GLY A 34 21.20 9.48 45.68
CA GLY A 34 21.52 8.29 46.47
C GLY A 34 22.05 7.20 45.53
N GLY A 35 23.34 6.89 45.64
CA GLY A 35 23.96 5.76 44.95
C GLY A 35 23.36 4.46 45.45
N MET A 36 22.51 3.84 44.64
CA MET A 36 22.12 2.45 44.78
C MET A 36 22.88 1.66 43.71
N SER A 37 23.99 1.05 44.10
CA SER A 37 24.53 -0.14 43.44
C SER A 37 23.56 -1.29 43.68
N GLY A 38 22.39 -1.20 43.04
CA GLY A 38 21.52 -2.34 42.87
C GLY A 38 21.98 -3.03 41.61
N ASP A 39 22.53 -4.24 41.77
CA ASP A 39 22.52 -5.26 40.72
C ASP A 39 21.07 -5.41 40.26
N ARG A 40 20.67 -4.58 39.29
CA ARG A 40 19.51 -4.88 38.48
C ARG A 40 19.93 -6.11 37.71
N GLU A 41 19.47 -7.27 38.16
CA GLU A 41 19.22 -8.40 37.28
C GLU A 41 18.62 -7.81 36.01
N MET A 42 19.43 -7.72 34.95
CA MET A 42 18.94 -7.61 33.59
C MET A 42 18.18 -8.92 33.40
N GLY A 43 16.93 -8.94 33.85
CA GLY A 43 16.03 -10.04 33.58
C GLY A 43 16.13 -10.27 32.08
N ASP A 44 16.53 -11.49 31.72
CA ASP A 44 16.68 -11.93 30.33
C ASP A 44 15.48 -11.40 29.55
N ILE A 45 15.73 -10.40 28.71
CA ILE A 45 14.75 -9.98 27.72
C ILE A 45 14.75 -11.14 26.73
N HIS A 46 13.96 -12.17 27.01
CA HIS A 46 13.80 -13.30 26.12
C HIS A 46 13.26 -12.74 24.80
N ASP A 47 14.02 -12.91 23.73
CA ASP A 47 13.60 -12.52 22.39
C ASP A 47 12.33 -13.29 22.03
N MET A 48 11.20 -12.59 22.00
CA MET A 48 9.89 -13.17 21.69
C MET A 48 9.52 -12.89 20.25
N TRP A 49 9.19 -13.95 19.51
CA TRP A 49 8.63 -13.81 18.17
C TRP A 49 7.12 -13.59 18.25
N THR A 50 6.65 -12.54 17.59
CA THR A 50 5.21 -12.34 17.35
C THR A 50 4.91 -12.67 15.91
N VAL A 51 4.13 -13.71 15.67
CA VAL A 51 3.64 -14.05 14.33
C VAL A 51 2.25 -13.45 14.17
N THR A 52 2.09 -12.66 13.11
CA THR A 52 0.79 -12.18 12.66
C THR A 52 0.40 -12.98 11.43
N LYS A 53 -0.77 -13.64 11.48
CA LYS A 53 -1.39 -14.24 10.29
C LYS A 53 -2.60 -13.42 9.86
N GLU A 54 -2.67 -13.16 8.55
CA GLU A 54 -3.77 -12.48 7.90
C GLU A 54 -4.35 -13.40 6.83
N TYR A 55 -5.68 -13.45 6.75
CA TYR A 55 -6.39 -14.22 5.75
C TYR A 55 -7.22 -13.29 4.88
N VAL A 56 -7.09 -13.46 3.57
CA VAL A 56 -7.89 -12.76 2.57
C VAL A 56 -8.70 -13.81 1.82
N ARG A 57 -10.02 -13.63 1.79
CA ARG A 57 -10.90 -14.48 0.99
C ARG A 57 -11.02 -13.89 -0.41
N MET A 58 -10.68 -14.68 -1.41
CA MET A 58 -10.81 -14.31 -2.82
C MET A 58 -12.06 -14.98 -3.40
N ARG A 59 -12.89 -14.23 -4.14
CA ARG A 59 -14.08 -14.75 -4.82
C ARG A 59 -14.21 -14.13 -6.22
N GLN A 60 -14.70 -14.91 -7.18
CA GLN A 60 -15.13 -14.39 -8.47
C GLN A 60 -16.48 -13.69 -8.28
N TYR A 61 -16.63 -12.49 -8.82
CA TYR A 61 -17.84 -11.69 -8.65
C TYR A 61 -19.10 -12.41 -9.15
N GLN A 62 -19.01 -13.07 -10.30
CA GLN A 62 -20.11 -13.84 -10.90
C GLN A 62 -20.60 -15.03 -10.05
N ASP A 63 -19.77 -15.52 -9.13
CA ASP A 63 -20.09 -16.67 -8.27
C ASP A 63 -20.72 -16.22 -6.94
N ILE A 64 -20.84 -14.92 -6.69
CA ILE A 64 -21.40 -14.37 -5.46
C ILE A 64 -22.90 -14.11 -5.68
N PRO A 65 -23.80 -14.71 -4.87
CA PRO A 65 -25.23 -14.45 -4.98
C PRO A 65 -25.57 -12.97 -4.76
N ASP A 66 -26.52 -12.43 -5.52
CA ASP A 66 -27.00 -11.04 -5.39
C ASP A 66 -27.34 -10.60 -3.94
N PRO A 67 -27.99 -11.42 -3.08
CA PRO A 67 -28.28 -11.00 -1.71
C PRO A 67 -27.07 -11.06 -0.77
N ASP A 68 -25.91 -11.57 -1.20
CA ASP A 68 -24.70 -11.53 -0.40
C ASP A 68 -24.29 -10.06 -0.18
N PRO A 69 -24.06 -9.62 1.07
CA PRO A 69 -23.72 -8.22 1.32
C PRO A 69 -22.43 -7.75 0.63
N THR A 70 -21.56 -8.67 0.22
CA THR A 70 -20.38 -8.37 -0.59
C THR A 70 -20.74 -8.02 -2.03
N ALA A 71 -21.69 -8.73 -2.65
CA ALA A 71 -22.21 -8.38 -3.96
C ALA A 71 -22.94 -7.03 -3.92
N VAL A 72 -23.79 -6.82 -2.89
CA VAL A 72 -24.50 -5.55 -2.69
C VAL A 72 -23.53 -4.37 -2.58
N LEU A 73 -22.50 -4.48 -1.73
CA LEU A 73 -21.52 -3.42 -1.54
C LEU A 73 -20.65 -3.19 -2.78
N ALA A 74 -20.25 -4.26 -3.48
CA ALA A 74 -19.51 -4.15 -4.74
C ALA A 74 -20.34 -3.46 -5.83
N ASN A 75 -21.64 -3.80 -5.94
CA ASN A 75 -22.56 -3.13 -6.87
C ASN A 75 -22.68 -1.64 -6.57
N LYS A 76 -22.80 -1.26 -5.30
CA LYS A 76 -22.88 0.15 -4.92
C LYS A 76 -21.59 0.92 -5.24
N LEU A 77 -20.43 0.30 -5.08
CA LEU A 77 -19.17 0.90 -5.52
C LEU A 77 -19.09 1.02 -7.05
N ARG A 78 -19.55 0.02 -7.79
CA ARG A 78 -19.62 0.05 -9.26
C ARG A 78 -20.52 1.19 -9.75
N GLU A 79 -21.73 1.30 -9.21
CA GLU A 79 -22.66 2.40 -9.50
C GLU A 79 -22.03 3.77 -9.21
N TYR A 80 -21.31 3.90 -8.10
CA TYR A 80 -20.61 5.14 -7.74
C TYR A 80 -19.46 5.45 -8.71
N MET A 81 -18.66 4.46 -9.07
CA MET A 81 -17.57 4.60 -10.03
C MET A 81 -18.06 5.00 -11.42
N GLU A 82 -19.08 4.33 -11.94
CA GLU A 82 -19.70 4.64 -13.24
C GLU A 82 -20.22 6.08 -13.26
N ARG A 83 -20.94 6.50 -12.21
CA ARG A 83 -21.47 7.86 -12.11
C ARG A 83 -20.35 8.91 -11.99
N THR A 84 -19.29 8.60 -11.27
CA THR A 84 -18.16 9.52 -11.06
C THR A 84 -17.32 9.66 -12.32
N THR A 85 -17.19 8.60 -13.12
CA THR A 85 -16.36 8.57 -14.34
C THR A 85 -17.13 8.89 -15.62
N ALA A 86 -18.45 9.05 -15.51
CA ALA A 86 -19.31 9.47 -16.61
C ALA A 86 -18.78 10.74 -17.29
N ASP A 87 -19.03 10.85 -18.59
CA ASP A 87 -18.66 11.99 -19.44
C ASP A 87 -17.15 12.34 -19.43
N GLY A 88 -16.30 11.38 -19.04
CA GLY A 88 -14.85 11.57 -19.02
C GLY A 88 -14.37 12.48 -17.90
N PHE A 89 -15.11 12.53 -16.78
CA PHE A 89 -14.76 13.27 -15.57
C PHE A 89 -13.26 13.22 -15.28
N GLN A 90 -12.70 14.39 -14.99
CA GLN A 90 -11.32 14.51 -14.54
C GLN A 90 -11.34 15.01 -13.10
N PRO A 91 -10.60 14.34 -12.18
CA PRO A 91 -10.47 14.83 -10.83
C PRO A 91 -9.90 16.25 -10.83
N ASP A 92 -10.36 17.08 -9.92
CA ASP A 92 -9.82 18.43 -9.76
C ASP A 92 -8.35 18.34 -9.29
N PRO A 93 -7.40 19.00 -9.99
CA PRO A 93 -5.98 18.96 -9.64
C PRO A 93 -5.69 19.43 -8.22
N PHE A 94 -6.46 20.36 -7.67
CA PHE A 94 -6.28 20.85 -6.30
C PHE A 94 -6.50 19.74 -5.28
N PHE A 95 -7.57 18.96 -5.45
CA PHE A 95 -7.92 17.86 -4.54
C PHE A 95 -7.05 16.62 -4.77
N HIS A 96 -6.33 16.50 -5.89
CA HIS A 96 -5.54 15.30 -6.22
C HIS A 96 -4.07 15.61 -6.56
N ARG A 97 -3.57 16.74 -6.05
CA ARG A 97 -2.25 17.31 -6.42
C ARG A 97 -1.02 16.46 -6.13
N LYS A 98 -1.08 15.45 -5.25
CA LYS A 98 0.12 14.69 -4.86
C LYS A 98 0.32 13.47 -5.76
N SER A 99 -0.72 12.66 -5.92
CA SER A 99 -0.63 11.39 -6.64
C SER A 99 -1.35 11.41 -7.99
N GLY A 100 -2.28 12.35 -8.21
CA GLY A 100 -3.18 12.34 -9.38
C GLY A 100 -4.19 11.19 -9.37
N LYS A 101 -4.24 10.38 -8.30
CA LYS A 101 -5.09 9.19 -8.21
C LYS A 101 -6.49 9.53 -7.75
N LEU A 102 -7.49 8.97 -8.43
CA LEU A 102 -8.89 9.01 -8.02
C LEU A 102 -9.22 7.70 -7.30
N VAL A 103 -9.27 7.76 -5.97
CA VAL A 103 -9.63 6.61 -5.15
C VAL A 103 -11.06 6.82 -4.65
N LEU A 104 -11.92 5.84 -4.93
CA LEU A 104 -13.30 5.82 -4.48
C LEU A 104 -13.51 4.78 -3.40
N SER A 105 -14.48 5.03 -2.53
CA SER A 105 -14.94 4.04 -1.56
C SER A 105 -16.43 4.17 -1.27
N VAL A 106 -17.04 3.07 -0.85
CA VAL A 106 -18.42 3.04 -0.35
C VAL A 106 -18.43 2.32 0.99
N LEU A 107 -19.00 2.96 2.01
CA LEU A 107 -19.25 2.39 3.33
C LEU A 107 -20.70 1.90 3.42
N HIS A 108 -20.90 0.65 3.84
CA HIS A 108 -22.21 0.08 4.15
C HIS A 108 -22.52 0.24 5.64
N VAL A 109 -23.64 0.90 5.95
CA VAL A 109 -24.15 1.10 7.30
C VAL A 109 -25.53 0.47 7.42
N ARG A 110 -25.75 -0.30 8.48
CA ARG A 110 -27.06 -0.82 8.86
C ARG A 110 -27.65 0.04 9.97
N MET A 111 -28.78 0.66 9.68
CA MET A 111 -29.49 1.56 10.58
C MET A 111 -30.20 0.81 11.71
N GLU A 112 -30.61 1.54 12.74
CA GLU A 112 -31.31 0.96 13.90
C GLU A 112 -32.66 0.36 13.54
N ASP A 113 -33.33 0.90 12.52
CA ASP A 113 -34.57 0.36 11.95
C ASP A 113 -34.35 -0.86 11.04
N GLY A 114 -33.10 -1.28 10.87
CA GLY A 114 -32.68 -2.40 10.03
C GLY A 114 -32.48 -2.05 8.56
N SER A 115 -32.72 -0.81 8.14
CA SER A 115 -32.46 -0.37 6.76
C SER A 115 -30.95 -0.31 6.46
N ASP A 116 -30.58 -0.53 5.21
CA ASP A 116 -29.20 -0.46 4.74
C ASP A 116 -28.98 0.87 3.99
N GLU A 117 -28.00 1.66 4.41
CA GLU A 117 -27.57 2.90 3.77
C GLU A 117 -26.10 2.81 3.33
N PHE A 118 -25.76 3.54 2.26
CA PHE A 118 -24.44 3.50 1.62
C PHE A 118 -23.87 4.92 1.50
N PHE A 119 -22.64 5.11 1.98
CA PHE A 119 -21.98 6.42 2.00
C PHE A 119 -20.74 6.40 1.15
N GLU A 120 -20.73 7.29 0.16
CA GLU A 120 -19.65 7.45 -0.80
C GLU A 120 -18.52 8.30 -0.22
N GLY A 121 -17.29 8.00 -0.61
CA GLY A 121 -16.10 8.75 -0.26
C GLY A 121 -15.08 8.79 -1.40
N ILE A 122 -14.44 9.96 -1.55
CA ILE A 122 -13.37 10.25 -2.51
C ILE A 122 -12.13 10.75 -1.75
N ASN A 123 -10.93 10.42 -2.21
CA ASN A 123 -9.71 10.93 -1.58
C ASN A 123 -9.51 12.43 -1.84
N GLY A 124 -8.76 13.07 -0.94
CA GLY A 124 -8.39 14.49 -1.03
C GLY A 124 -6.96 14.73 -0.53
N GLU A 125 -6.10 15.29 -1.37
CA GLU A 125 -4.65 15.36 -1.20
C GLU A 125 -4.12 16.81 -1.20
N VAL A 126 -4.85 17.73 -0.60
CA VAL A 126 -4.58 19.18 -0.58
C VAL A 126 -3.28 19.63 0.13
N SER A 127 -2.41 18.72 0.55
CA SER A 127 -1.16 18.95 1.31
C SER A 127 -1.33 19.76 2.60
N LEU A 128 -2.26 19.33 3.44
CA LEU A 128 -2.37 19.88 4.79
C LEU A 128 -1.30 19.29 5.73
N PRO A 129 -0.91 20.01 6.80
CA PRO A 129 -0.02 19.47 7.84
C PRO A 129 -0.56 18.19 8.48
N THR A 130 -1.89 18.06 8.52
CA THR A 130 -2.62 16.90 9.04
C THR A 130 -2.70 15.73 8.05
N GLY A 131 -2.11 15.87 6.86
CA GLY A 131 -2.05 14.84 5.83
C GLY A 131 -3.19 14.92 4.81
N SER A 132 -3.20 13.94 3.90
CA SER A 132 -4.28 13.73 2.92
C SER A 132 -5.45 13.00 3.58
N LEU A 133 -6.67 13.18 3.06
CA LEU A 133 -7.86 12.42 3.41
C LEU A 133 -7.98 11.23 2.44
N CYS A 134 -7.99 10.02 2.96
CA CYS A 134 -8.22 8.83 2.14
C CYS A 134 -9.72 8.63 1.91
N SER A 135 -10.11 7.99 0.81
CA SER A 135 -11.51 7.80 0.44
C SER A 135 -12.31 7.11 1.55
N GLU A 136 -11.73 6.12 2.23
CA GLU A 136 -12.39 5.37 3.29
C GLU A 136 -12.78 6.26 4.47
N ARG A 137 -11.86 7.16 4.85
CA ARG A 137 -12.10 8.13 5.93
C ARG A 137 -13.11 9.18 5.48
N ALA A 138 -13.14 9.54 4.20
CA ALA A 138 -14.16 10.43 3.65
C ALA A 138 -15.55 9.78 3.73
N ALA A 139 -15.70 8.51 3.37
CA ALA A 139 -16.97 7.78 3.46
C ALA A 139 -17.47 7.66 4.91
N ILE A 140 -16.57 7.37 5.86
CA ILE A 140 -16.90 7.32 7.30
C ILE A 140 -17.31 8.71 7.82
N ALA A 141 -16.57 9.76 7.44
CA ALA A 141 -16.90 11.13 7.84
C ALA A 141 -18.25 11.57 7.25
N HIS A 142 -18.52 11.22 5.98
CA HIS A 142 -19.78 11.47 5.30
C HIS A 142 -20.93 10.82 6.08
N ALA A 143 -20.86 9.53 6.37
CA ALA A 143 -21.87 8.82 7.16
C ALA A 143 -22.16 9.51 8.50
N ARG A 144 -21.11 9.86 9.25
CA ARG A 144 -21.26 10.52 10.56
C ARG A 144 -21.78 11.96 10.47
N SER A 145 -21.55 12.64 9.35
CA SER A 145 -22.08 13.99 9.14
C SER A 145 -23.58 13.99 8.85
N VAL A 146 -24.06 12.99 8.10
CA VAL A 146 -25.49 12.80 7.80
C VAL A 146 -26.21 12.25 9.03
N HIS A 147 -25.61 11.28 9.70
CA HIS A 147 -26.20 10.61 10.87
C HIS A 147 -25.26 10.66 12.09
N PRO A 148 -25.29 11.75 12.88
CA PRO A 148 -24.36 11.94 14.01
C PRO A 148 -24.44 10.88 15.11
N ARG A 149 -25.52 10.09 15.14
CA ARG A 149 -25.78 9.06 16.15
C ARG A 149 -25.32 7.66 15.74
N ILE A 150 -24.90 7.45 14.50
CA ILE A 150 -24.39 6.13 14.10
C ILE A 150 -23.13 5.81 14.89
N ASN A 151 -23.05 4.57 15.35
CA ASN A 151 -21.91 4.05 16.09
C ASN A 151 -21.20 2.98 15.27
N ARG A 152 -19.98 2.61 15.66
CA ARG A 152 -19.17 1.60 14.95
C ARG A 152 -19.86 0.23 14.80
N GLY A 153 -20.79 -0.11 15.70
CA GLY A 153 -21.59 -1.34 15.66
C GLY A 153 -22.55 -1.43 14.47
N MET A 154 -22.79 -0.30 13.80
CA MET A 154 -23.68 -0.18 12.65
C MET A 154 -22.95 -0.31 11.32
N PHE A 155 -21.61 -0.35 11.32
CA PHE A 155 -20.82 -0.44 10.09
C PHE A 155 -20.66 -1.90 9.68
N MET A 156 -21.02 -2.22 8.44
CA MET A 156 -21.11 -3.60 7.95
C MET A 156 -19.96 -3.96 7.00
N GLY A 157 -19.43 -2.98 6.27
CA GLY A 157 -18.29 -3.17 5.39
C GLY A 157 -17.92 -1.92 4.64
N ILE A 158 -16.75 -1.93 4.01
CA ILE A 158 -16.29 -0.85 3.14
C ILE A 158 -15.62 -1.44 1.90
N ALA A 159 -15.89 -0.86 0.73
CA ALA A 159 -15.25 -1.24 -0.53
C ALA A 159 -14.44 -0.08 -1.07
N VAL A 160 -13.26 -0.36 -1.64
CA VAL A 160 -12.30 0.64 -2.10
C VAL A 160 -11.75 0.28 -3.48
N ILE A 161 -11.60 1.26 -4.36
CA ILE A 161 -11.03 1.06 -5.70
C ILE A 161 -10.20 2.27 -6.16
N ASP A 162 -9.07 2.01 -6.83
CA ASP A 162 -8.27 3.01 -7.54
C ASP A 162 -8.77 3.11 -8.99
N VAL A 163 -9.24 4.28 -9.40
CA VAL A 163 -9.86 4.52 -10.71
C VAL A 163 -8.83 5.20 -11.62
N PRO A 164 -8.67 4.75 -12.87
CA PRO A 164 -7.71 5.34 -13.80
C PRO A 164 -8.11 6.79 -14.13
N THR A 165 -7.12 7.69 -14.11
CA THR A 165 -7.29 9.09 -14.47
C THR A 165 -6.26 9.50 -15.52
N LYS A 166 -6.51 10.59 -16.25
CA LYS A 166 -5.48 11.14 -17.15
C LYS A 166 -4.29 11.73 -16.38
N MET A 167 -4.49 12.11 -15.12
CA MET A 167 -3.44 12.68 -14.27
C MET A 167 -2.40 11.66 -13.82
N ASN A 168 -2.76 10.38 -13.82
CA ASN A 168 -1.87 9.27 -13.44
C ASN A 168 -1.64 8.30 -14.63
N ASP A 169 -1.69 8.80 -15.87
CA ASP A 169 -1.46 8.02 -17.10
C ASP A 169 -2.30 6.73 -17.22
N GLY A 170 -3.49 6.71 -16.60
CA GLY A 170 -4.36 5.53 -16.54
C GLY A 170 -3.85 4.41 -15.63
N HIS A 171 -2.78 4.61 -14.86
CA HIS A 171 -2.26 3.61 -13.92
C HIS A 171 -3.15 3.48 -12.68
N THR A 172 -3.38 2.24 -12.23
CA THR A 172 -4.09 1.91 -11.00
C THR A 172 -3.25 0.95 -10.15
N ASP A 173 -3.38 1.05 -8.82
CA ASP A 173 -2.75 0.12 -7.86
C ASP A 173 -3.76 -0.90 -7.30
N ASN A 174 -4.73 -1.33 -8.12
CA ASN A 174 -5.67 -2.38 -7.75
C ASN A 174 -4.95 -3.76 -7.68
N PRO A 175 -5.26 -4.63 -6.70
CA PRO A 175 -6.11 -4.38 -5.53
C PRO A 175 -5.51 -3.39 -4.55
N LEU A 176 -6.27 -2.32 -4.28
CA LEU A 176 -5.88 -1.26 -3.37
C LEU A 176 -6.34 -1.58 -1.96
N TRP A 177 -5.37 -1.88 -1.09
CA TRP A 177 -5.63 -2.08 0.33
C TRP A 177 -5.63 -0.76 1.12
N PRO A 178 -6.39 -0.68 2.22
CA PRO A 178 -6.34 0.48 3.10
C PRO A 178 -4.91 0.76 3.56
N CYS A 179 -4.50 2.02 3.49
CA CYS A 179 -3.19 2.43 4.00
C CYS A 179 -3.09 2.21 5.52
N GLY A 180 -1.90 2.39 6.11
CA GLY A 180 -1.70 2.20 7.55
C GLY A 180 -2.68 3.01 8.42
N ALA A 181 -2.94 4.28 8.06
CA ALA A 181 -3.87 5.13 8.82
C ALA A 181 -5.32 4.62 8.72
N CYS A 182 -5.78 4.22 7.52
CA CYS A 182 -7.13 3.68 7.34
C CYS A 182 -7.27 2.31 8.02
N SER A 183 -6.26 1.45 7.92
CA SER A 183 -6.24 0.14 8.57
C SER A 183 -6.47 0.23 10.08
N GLU A 184 -5.86 1.20 10.77
CA GLU A 184 -6.07 1.41 12.21
C GLU A 184 -7.50 1.84 12.55
N TRP A 185 -8.15 2.64 11.68
CA TRP A 185 -9.56 3.00 11.87
C TRP A 185 -10.48 1.79 11.69
N LEU A 186 -10.26 1.05 10.61
CA LEU A 186 -11.10 -0.09 10.23
C LEU A 186 -10.95 -1.25 11.23
N LYS A 187 -9.75 -1.47 11.79
CA LYS A 187 -9.54 -2.44 12.90
C LYS A 187 -10.40 -2.10 14.11
N LYS A 188 -10.43 -0.82 14.53
CA LYS A 188 -11.25 -0.36 15.66
C LYS A 188 -12.74 -0.48 15.41
N ILE A 189 -13.18 -0.36 14.16
CA ILE A 189 -14.57 -0.63 13.78
C ILE A 189 -14.85 -2.14 13.92
N GLN A 190 -13.97 -2.97 13.38
CA GLN A 190 -14.11 -4.42 13.38
C GLN A 190 -14.05 -5.06 14.78
N GLU A 191 -13.36 -4.44 15.74
CA GLU A 191 -13.46 -4.81 17.16
C GLU A 191 -14.90 -4.82 17.68
N SER A 192 -15.76 -3.94 17.15
CA SER A 192 -17.20 -3.92 17.48
C SER A 192 -18.06 -4.76 16.57
N VAL A 193 -17.63 -4.98 15.33
CA VAL A 193 -18.36 -5.74 14.32
C VAL A 193 -17.40 -6.75 13.70
N PRO A 194 -17.28 -7.97 14.25
CA PRO A 194 -16.31 -8.96 13.78
C PRO A 194 -16.44 -9.31 12.29
N ASN A 195 -17.66 -9.22 11.76
CA ASN A 195 -18.00 -9.47 10.35
C ASN A 195 -17.86 -8.22 9.45
N PHE A 196 -17.30 -7.12 9.95
CA PHE A 196 -16.95 -5.96 9.14
C PHE A 196 -15.95 -6.40 8.06
N ARG A 197 -16.32 -6.17 6.79
CA ARG A 197 -15.54 -6.62 5.63
C ARG A 197 -14.90 -5.44 4.91
N VAL A 198 -13.64 -5.58 4.56
CA VAL A 198 -12.93 -4.64 3.69
C VAL A 198 -12.79 -5.28 2.31
N LEU A 199 -13.40 -4.67 1.30
CA LEU A 199 -13.37 -5.14 -0.08
C LEU A 199 -12.34 -4.36 -0.90
N ALA A 200 -11.49 -5.10 -1.60
CA ALA A 200 -10.63 -4.60 -2.68
C ALA A 200 -10.87 -5.44 -3.94
N PHE A 201 -10.48 -4.91 -5.09
CA PHE A 201 -10.79 -5.49 -6.40
C PHE A 201 -9.53 -5.66 -7.23
N ASP A 202 -9.43 -6.70 -8.03
CA ASP A 202 -8.28 -6.92 -8.93
C ASP A 202 -8.07 -5.78 -9.92
N SER A 203 -9.18 -5.20 -10.40
CA SER A 203 -9.22 -4.26 -11.51
C SER A 203 -10.50 -3.41 -11.45
N ILE A 204 -10.65 -2.48 -12.40
CA ILE A 204 -11.87 -1.66 -12.49
C ILE A 204 -13.09 -2.46 -12.95
N GLU A 205 -12.86 -3.58 -13.62
CA GLU A 205 -13.92 -4.52 -14.01
C GLU A 205 -14.51 -5.24 -12.80
N MET A 206 -13.78 -5.25 -11.67
CA MET A 206 -14.21 -5.85 -10.39
C MET A 206 -14.59 -7.33 -10.54
N ASN A 207 -13.87 -8.07 -11.39
CA ASN A 207 -14.13 -9.49 -11.65
C ASN A 207 -13.78 -10.35 -10.43
N VAL A 208 -12.74 -9.97 -9.68
CA VAL A 208 -12.30 -10.67 -8.48
C VAL A 208 -12.41 -9.75 -7.27
N ILE A 209 -13.15 -10.21 -6.26
CA ILE A 209 -13.28 -9.52 -4.97
C ILE A 209 -12.35 -10.15 -3.95
N TYR A 210 -11.55 -9.31 -3.32
CA TYR A 210 -10.74 -9.65 -2.15
C TYR A 210 -11.42 -9.13 -0.90
N GLU A 211 -11.79 -10.05 -0.01
CA GLU A 211 -12.39 -9.78 1.28
C GLU A 211 -11.36 -9.95 2.38
N ARG A 212 -11.02 -8.84 3.01
CA ARG A 212 -10.17 -8.83 4.17
C ARG A 212 -10.99 -8.62 5.43
N PHE A 213 -10.77 -9.49 6.39
CA PHE A 213 -11.22 -9.32 7.75
C PHE A 213 -9.97 -8.97 8.58
N LEU A 214 -9.97 -7.79 9.20
CA LEU A 214 -8.80 -7.20 9.86
C LEU A 214 -8.49 -7.81 11.23
N PHE A 215 -9.15 -8.90 11.62
CA PHE A 215 -8.72 -9.65 12.79
C PHE A 215 -7.35 -10.28 12.51
N MET A 216 -6.35 -9.82 13.27
CA MET A 216 -5.03 -10.41 13.28
C MET A 216 -5.01 -11.45 14.40
N THR A 217 -4.66 -12.68 14.08
CA THR A 217 -4.30 -13.64 15.13
C THR A 217 -2.86 -13.36 15.51
N HIS A 218 -2.66 -12.94 16.75
CA HIS A 218 -1.34 -12.78 17.34
C HIS A 218 -1.02 -14.06 18.10
N THR A 219 -0.10 -14.84 17.56
CA THR A 219 0.50 -15.95 18.30
C THR A 219 1.89 -15.54 18.72
N VAL A 220 2.07 -15.37 20.03
CA VAL A 220 3.39 -15.32 20.64
C VAL A 220 3.96 -16.73 20.53
N VAL A 221 5.08 -16.86 19.84
CA VAL A 221 5.76 -18.14 19.74
C VAL A 221 6.96 -18.13 20.67
N ASP A 222 7.20 -19.27 21.34
CA ASP A 222 8.35 -19.51 22.20
C ASP A 222 9.64 -19.08 21.48
N HIS A 223 10.58 -18.46 22.20
CA HIS A 223 11.89 -18.03 21.69
C HIS A 223 12.69 -19.17 21.04
N ARG A 224 12.38 -20.42 21.39
CA ARG A 224 12.95 -21.63 20.76
C ARG A 224 12.41 -21.90 19.36
N PHE A 225 11.36 -21.20 18.93
CA PHE A 225 10.82 -21.29 17.58
C PHE A 225 11.41 -20.17 16.72
N THR A 226 12.24 -20.54 15.75
CA THR A 226 12.60 -19.67 14.64
C THR A 226 11.60 -19.92 13.51
N PRO A 227 10.88 -18.89 13.02
CA PRO A 227 10.05 -19.05 11.82
C PRO A 227 10.87 -19.69 10.69
N ALA A 228 10.31 -20.67 9.96
CA ALA A 228 11.03 -21.38 8.90
C ALA A 228 11.66 -20.41 7.89
N ASP A 229 10.94 -19.33 7.59
CA ASP A 229 11.36 -18.22 6.72
C ASP A 229 12.52 -17.40 7.26
N LEU A 230 12.93 -17.57 8.51
CA LEU A 230 14.10 -16.93 9.13
C LEU A 230 15.22 -17.92 9.43
N GLY A 231 15.03 -19.21 9.16
CA GLY A 231 16.06 -20.25 9.25
C GLY A 231 17.18 -20.06 8.21
N ARG A 232 18.08 -21.04 8.08
CA ARG A 232 19.10 -21.04 7.01
C ARG A 232 18.42 -20.96 5.64
N TRP A 233 19.06 -20.28 4.70
CA TRP A 233 18.50 -20.09 3.36
C TRP A 233 19.58 -20.17 2.29
N GLN A 234 19.21 -20.67 1.12
CA GLN A 234 20.10 -20.72 -0.03
C GLN A 234 19.92 -19.46 -0.87
N CYS A 235 21.02 -18.79 -1.22
CA CYS A 235 20.95 -17.62 -2.09
C CYS A 235 20.59 -18.01 -3.53
N ASP A 236 19.54 -17.40 -4.09
CA ASP A 236 19.09 -17.69 -5.45
C ASP A 236 20.12 -17.29 -6.53
N THR A 237 21.01 -16.35 -6.23
CA THR A 237 22.01 -15.84 -7.19
C THR A 237 23.28 -16.69 -7.22
N CYS A 238 23.79 -17.12 -6.06
CA CYS A 238 25.10 -17.79 -5.95
C CYS A 238 25.05 -19.14 -5.21
N HIS A 239 23.85 -19.61 -4.87
CA HIS A 239 23.57 -20.89 -4.20
C HIS A 239 24.27 -21.11 -2.85
N THR A 240 24.88 -20.06 -2.28
CA THR A 240 25.48 -20.10 -0.94
C THR A 240 24.40 -20.30 0.11
N ILE A 241 24.60 -21.27 1.01
CA ILE A 241 23.74 -21.48 2.17
C ILE A 241 24.14 -20.48 3.25
N ASN A 242 23.26 -19.54 3.54
CA ASN A 242 23.46 -18.48 4.52
C ASN A 242 22.89 -18.90 5.89
N PRO A 243 23.48 -18.42 7.00
CA PRO A 243 22.97 -18.68 8.33
C PRO A 243 21.59 -18.05 8.55
N GLU A 244 20.89 -18.53 9.57
CA GLU A 244 19.62 -17.97 10.01
C GLU A 244 19.72 -16.49 10.36
N MET A 245 18.59 -15.78 10.27
CA MET A 245 18.46 -14.34 10.56
C MET A 245 19.38 -13.39 9.75
N THR A 246 20.12 -13.89 8.76
CA THR A 246 20.88 -13.03 7.84
C THR A 246 19.99 -12.45 6.76
N SER A 247 20.05 -11.12 6.59
CA SER A 247 19.33 -10.39 5.55
C SER A 247 20.04 -10.43 4.19
N ASN A 248 21.35 -10.69 4.16
CA ASN A 248 22.19 -10.64 2.97
C ASN A 248 23.00 -11.93 2.83
N CYS A 249 23.22 -12.34 1.59
CA CYS A 249 24.07 -13.48 1.30
C CYS A 249 25.51 -13.17 1.71
N GLN A 250 26.15 -14.04 2.48
CA GLN A 250 27.52 -13.83 2.95
C GLN A 250 28.56 -13.84 1.82
N ASN A 251 28.22 -14.42 0.66
CA ASN A 251 29.11 -14.50 -0.49
C ASN A 251 28.91 -13.34 -1.47
N CYS A 252 27.69 -13.15 -1.97
CA CYS A 252 27.40 -12.15 -3.01
C CYS A 252 26.68 -10.90 -2.50
N LEU A 253 26.40 -10.79 -1.20
CA LEU A 253 25.71 -9.68 -0.54
C LEU A 253 24.27 -9.42 -0.98
N MET A 254 23.73 -10.23 -1.89
CA MET A 254 22.33 -10.17 -2.33
C MET A 254 21.38 -10.35 -1.15
N GLU A 255 20.33 -9.54 -1.07
CA GLU A 255 19.34 -9.63 0.01
C GLU A 255 18.52 -10.92 -0.08
N ARG A 256 18.27 -11.58 1.05
CA ARG A 256 17.40 -12.77 1.19
C ARG A 256 16.01 -12.51 0.63
N TRP A 257 15.50 -11.32 0.91
CA TRP A 257 14.18 -10.87 0.49
C TRP A 257 14.26 -9.83 -0.62
N ASP A 258 15.31 -9.91 -1.45
CA ASP A 258 15.48 -8.97 -2.54
C ASP A 258 14.18 -8.94 -3.36
N LYS A 259 13.52 -7.77 -3.32
CA LYS A 259 12.25 -7.54 -4.00
C LYS A 259 12.37 -7.74 -5.51
N ARG A 260 13.59 -7.81 -6.06
CA ARG A 260 13.90 -8.17 -7.45
C ARG A 260 13.61 -9.64 -7.77
N VAL A 261 13.69 -10.53 -6.78
CA VAL A 261 13.43 -11.98 -6.92
C VAL A 261 11.98 -12.33 -6.57
N LEU A 262 11.37 -11.62 -5.61
CA LEU A 262 10.03 -11.93 -5.08
C LEU A 262 8.86 -11.24 -5.80
N LYS A 263 9.11 -10.42 -6.82
CA LYS A 263 8.04 -9.77 -7.59
C LYS A 263 8.02 -10.25 -9.05
N PRO A 264 7.14 -11.20 -9.38
CA PRO A 264 6.78 -11.46 -10.78
C PRO A 264 6.04 -10.27 -11.42
N GLY A 265 5.52 -9.30 -10.65
CA GLY A 265 4.53 -8.32 -11.16
C GLY A 265 4.85 -6.82 -11.07
N LYS A 266 6.02 -6.38 -10.59
CA LYS A 266 6.40 -4.94 -10.63
C LYS A 266 7.83 -4.70 -11.11
N ARG A 267 8.30 -5.49 -12.10
CA ARG A 267 9.39 -5.00 -12.95
C ARG A 267 8.81 -3.84 -13.76
N ARG A 268 9.11 -2.59 -13.37
CA ARG A 268 9.07 -1.49 -14.35
C ARG A 268 9.91 -1.99 -15.51
N ASP A 269 9.29 -2.11 -16.69
CA ASP A 269 9.87 -2.84 -17.81
C ASP A 269 11.24 -2.26 -18.15
N TYR A 270 12.31 -2.95 -17.74
CA TYR A 270 13.67 -2.52 -18.05
C TYR A 270 13.83 -2.34 -19.55
N ARG A 271 13.09 -3.07 -20.39
CA ARG A 271 13.10 -2.86 -21.83
C ARG A 271 12.49 -1.53 -22.23
N GLN A 272 11.43 -1.08 -21.57
CA GLN A 272 10.85 0.24 -21.81
C GLN A 272 11.87 1.34 -21.46
N VAL A 273 12.57 1.22 -20.33
CA VAL A 273 13.62 2.19 -19.97
C VAL A 273 14.79 2.14 -20.94
N LEU A 274 15.26 0.95 -21.30
CA LEU A 274 16.32 0.77 -22.30
C LEU A 274 15.91 1.33 -23.67
N ARG A 275 14.64 1.16 -24.07
CA ARG A 275 14.08 1.68 -25.32
C ARG A 275 14.02 3.21 -25.30
N SER A 276 13.54 3.82 -24.21
CA SER A 276 13.58 5.27 -24.04
C SER A 276 15.01 5.82 -24.08
N LEU A 277 15.97 5.13 -23.45
CA LEU A 277 17.38 5.51 -23.51
C LEU A 277 17.97 5.34 -24.92
N PHE A 278 17.57 4.30 -25.65
CA PHE A 278 17.98 4.04 -27.03
C PHE A 278 17.46 5.11 -27.97
N GLU A 279 16.16 5.43 -27.91
CA GLU A 279 15.54 6.49 -28.70
C GLU A 279 16.19 7.85 -28.43
N ALA A 280 16.45 8.18 -27.16
CA ALA A 280 17.15 9.41 -26.77
C ALA A 280 18.59 9.47 -27.31
N THR A 281 19.29 8.32 -27.36
CA THR A 281 20.67 8.23 -27.87
C THR A 281 20.71 8.32 -29.40
N LEU A 282 19.77 7.66 -30.10
CA LEU A 282 19.67 7.68 -31.56
C LEU A 282 19.32 9.06 -32.11
N CYS A 283 18.33 9.73 -31.50
CA CYS A 283 17.88 11.04 -31.95
C CYS A 283 18.99 12.11 -31.86
N ASN A 284 19.95 11.95 -30.95
CA ASN A 284 20.96 12.97 -30.67
C ASN A 284 22.39 12.60 -31.12
N ALA A 285 22.61 11.36 -31.57
CA ALA A 285 23.94 10.80 -31.89
C ALA A 285 25.00 11.05 -30.80
N LYS A 286 24.56 11.25 -29.56
CA LYS A 286 25.35 11.68 -28.41
C LYS A 286 24.84 10.97 -27.16
N PRO A 287 25.71 10.73 -26.16
CA PRO A 287 25.28 10.27 -24.86
C PRO A 287 24.18 11.15 -24.25
N VAL A 288 23.20 10.53 -23.62
CA VAL A 288 22.01 11.17 -23.05
C VAL A 288 22.43 11.94 -21.79
N THR A 289 22.13 13.23 -21.71
CA THR A 289 22.35 14.01 -20.48
C THR A 289 21.20 13.82 -19.49
N GLN A 290 21.38 14.26 -18.25
CA GLN A 290 20.28 14.29 -17.28
C GLN A 290 19.07 15.11 -17.76
N ALA A 291 19.29 16.20 -18.52
CA ALA A 291 18.22 17.01 -19.08
C ALA A 291 17.44 16.25 -20.16
N ASP A 292 18.16 15.58 -21.07
CA ASP A 292 17.58 14.72 -22.11
C ASP A 292 16.77 13.58 -21.49
N TRP A 293 17.29 12.99 -20.40
CA TRP A 293 16.61 11.90 -19.69
C TRP A 293 15.27 12.35 -19.09
N LYS A 294 15.24 13.52 -18.45
CA LYS A 294 13.99 14.07 -17.88
C LYS A 294 12.91 14.26 -18.94
N LEU A 295 13.30 14.56 -20.18
CA LEU A 295 12.37 14.75 -21.29
C LEU A 295 11.82 13.43 -21.83
N VAL A 296 12.65 12.40 -21.96
CA VAL A 296 12.27 11.14 -22.62
C VAL A 296 11.74 10.10 -21.63
N ALA A 297 12.18 10.14 -20.37
CA ALA A 297 11.84 9.17 -19.34
C ALA A 297 11.76 9.82 -17.94
N GLY A 298 11.12 10.99 -17.83
CA GLY A 298 10.98 11.75 -16.57
C GLY A 298 10.29 10.99 -15.42
N TRP A 299 9.60 9.89 -15.72
CA TRP A 299 9.01 8.95 -14.76
C TRP A 299 10.03 7.99 -14.12
N VAL A 300 11.25 7.89 -14.66
CA VAL A 300 12.37 7.11 -14.13
C VAL A 300 13.35 8.02 -13.39
N PRO A 301 13.51 7.86 -12.06
CA PRO A 301 14.50 8.63 -11.32
C PRO A 301 15.92 8.37 -11.83
N MET A 302 16.75 9.41 -11.94
CA MET A 302 18.15 9.29 -12.39
C MET A 302 18.97 8.31 -11.55
N TRP A 303 18.75 8.29 -10.23
CA TRP A 303 19.46 7.37 -9.33
C TRP A 303 19.23 5.91 -9.71
N TRP A 304 18.13 5.59 -10.40
CA TRP A 304 17.85 4.23 -10.84
C TRP A 304 18.77 3.76 -11.97
N LEU A 305 19.12 4.65 -12.90
CA LEU A 305 20.12 4.34 -13.94
C LEU A 305 21.48 4.03 -13.30
N GLU A 306 21.85 4.81 -12.29
CA GLU A 306 23.14 4.71 -11.62
C GLU A 306 23.24 3.55 -10.62
N ALA A 307 22.19 3.34 -9.81
CA ALA A 307 22.20 2.37 -8.72
C ALA A 307 21.75 0.96 -9.15
N GLU A 308 20.98 0.84 -10.23
CA GLU A 308 20.46 -0.45 -10.70
C GLU A 308 21.03 -0.83 -12.06
N MET A 309 20.87 0.03 -13.07
CA MET A 309 21.20 -0.35 -14.45
C MET A 309 22.71 -0.35 -14.75
N ALA A 310 23.47 0.58 -14.16
CA ALA A 310 24.91 0.63 -14.33
C ALA A 310 25.65 -0.56 -13.68
N PRO A 311 25.34 -0.98 -12.43
CA PRO A 311 25.89 -2.21 -11.84
C PRO A 311 25.55 -3.47 -12.62
N MET A 312 24.36 -3.52 -13.24
CA MET A 312 23.98 -4.62 -14.14
C MET A 312 24.74 -4.60 -15.47
N GLY A 313 25.54 -3.56 -15.73
CA GLY A 313 26.28 -3.37 -16.97
C GLY A 313 25.37 -3.07 -18.16
N LEU A 314 24.16 -2.56 -17.95
CA LEU A 314 23.19 -2.22 -19.01
C LEU A 314 23.38 -0.79 -19.53
N VAL A 315 23.85 0.10 -18.66
CA VAL A 315 24.11 1.52 -18.95
C VAL A 315 25.52 1.87 -18.47
N GLU A 316 26.25 2.63 -19.28
CA GLU A 316 27.54 3.21 -18.96
C GLU A 316 27.36 4.68 -18.58
N VAL A 317 27.91 5.09 -17.43
CA VAL A 317 27.93 6.49 -16.97
C VAL A 317 29.22 7.14 -17.46
N LEU A 318 29.08 8.20 -18.26
CA LEU A 318 30.15 8.95 -18.89
C LEU A 318 30.29 10.32 -18.20
N GLY A 319 31.40 10.54 -17.49
CA GLY A 319 31.78 11.82 -16.88
C GLY A 319 31.64 11.88 -15.36
N GLU A 320 32.35 12.84 -14.75
CA GLU A 320 32.42 13.02 -13.29
C GLU A 320 31.46 14.12 -12.82
N GLU A 321 30.54 13.70 -11.94
CA GLU A 321 29.59 14.43 -11.09
C GLU A 321 28.82 15.67 -11.60
N GLY A 322 27.52 15.71 -11.28
CA GLY A 322 26.66 16.88 -11.51
C GLY A 322 25.86 16.84 -12.83
N PRO A 323 25.35 18.00 -13.30
CA PRO A 323 24.40 18.09 -14.43
C PRO A 323 25.01 17.70 -15.79
N THR A 324 26.33 17.50 -15.83
CA THR A 324 27.11 17.09 -17.00
C THR A 324 27.21 15.57 -17.16
N ARG A 325 26.68 14.78 -16.22
CA ARG A 325 26.64 13.31 -16.33
C ARG A 325 25.90 12.90 -17.59
N ARG A 326 26.55 12.01 -18.34
CA ARG A 326 26.05 11.45 -19.59
C ARG A 326 25.87 9.95 -19.45
N TYR A 327 24.91 9.39 -20.17
CA TYR A 327 24.58 7.97 -20.12
C TYR A 327 24.60 7.39 -21.53
N ARG A 328 25.10 6.16 -21.66
CA ARG A 328 25.10 5.42 -22.92
C ARG A 328 24.66 3.98 -22.65
N LEU A 329 23.89 3.41 -23.57
CA LEU A 329 23.61 1.96 -23.56
C LEU A 329 24.87 1.16 -23.83
N THR A 330 25.12 0.15 -23.01
CA THR A 330 26.16 -0.84 -23.31
C THR A 330 25.65 -1.82 -24.37
N GLY A 331 26.57 -2.61 -24.95
CA GLY A 331 26.18 -3.73 -25.82
C GLY A 331 25.28 -4.75 -25.11
N LYS A 332 25.41 -4.90 -23.78
CA LYS A 332 24.52 -5.77 -22.97
C LYS A 332 23.12 -5.18 -22.84
N GLY A 333 23.00 -3.87 -22.62
CA GLY A 333 21.71 -3.17 -22.62
C GLY A 333 20.98 -3.30 -23.97
N LEU A 334 21.71 -3.15 -25.08
CA LEU A 334 21.16 -3.32 -26.42
C LEU A 334 20.65 -4.74 -26.70
N ARG A 335 21.36 -5.77 -26.23
CA ARG A 335 20.90 -7.17 -26.37
C ARG A 335 19.64 -7.44 -25.57
N MET A 336 19.61 -7.03 -24.29
CA MET A 336 18.44 -7.23 -23.42
C MET A 336 17.17 -6.54 -23.94
N MET A 337 17.33 -5.39 -24.59
CA MET A 337 16.22 -4.67 -25.24
C MET A 337 15.64 -5.44 -26.43
N ASN A 338 16.48 -6.16 -27.18
CA ASN A 338 16.12 -6.86 -28.41
C ASN A 338 15.80 -8.35 -28.22
N GLU A 339 16.09 -8.92 -27.05
CA GLU A 339 15.75 -10.31 -26.75
C GLU A 339 14.23 -10.49 -26.71
N PRO A 340 13.67 -11.41 -27.52
CA PRO A 340 12.25 -11.71 -27.51
C PRO A 340 11.83 -12.15 -26.11
N ASN A 341 10.56 -11.95 -25.79
CA ASN A 341 9.97 -12.24 -24.48
C ASN A 341 9.86 -13.76 -24.18
N SER A 342 10.76 -14.59 -24.73
CA SER A 342 10.73 -16.03 -24.53
C SER A 342 11.39 -16.41 -23.21
N SER A 343 10.58 -17.07 -22.38
CA SER A 343 10.95 -18.08 -21.39
C SER A 343 11.80 -17.66 -20.18
N TYR A 344 11.13 -17.08 -19.17
CA TYR A 344 11.37 -17.51 -17.77
C TYR A 344 10.29 -18.49 -17.30
N ASN A 345 9.24 -18.74 -18.10
CA ASN A 345 8.17 -19.70 -17.79
C ASN A 345 8.48 -21.14 -18.21
N ASP A 346 9.36 -21.39 -19.19
CA ASP A 346 9.62 -22.77 -19.65
C ASP A 346 10.52 -23.55 -18.70
N SER A 347 11.37 -22.88 -17.90
CA SER A 347 12.24 -23.54 -16.94
C SER A 347 11.53 -24.02 -15.66
N LEU A 348 10.28 -23.62 -15.43
CA LEU A 348 9.47 -24.10 -14.29
C LEU A 348 8.65 -25.35 -14.65
N MET A 349 8.30 -25.55 -15.92
CA MET A 349 7.51 -26.70 -16.37
C MET A 349 8.32 -28.00 -16.48
N ASP A 350 9.63 -27.92 -16.74
CA ASP A 350 10.51 -29.11 -16.84
C ASP A 350 10.91 -29.73 -15.49
N SER A 351 10.51 -29.13 -14.36
CA SER A 351 10.84 -29.61 -13.02
C SER A 351 9.74 -30.45 -12.34
N MET A 352 8.60 -30.68 -13.01
CA MET A 352 7.51 -31.52 -12.51
C MET A 352 7.30 -32.78 -13.37
N SER A 353 8.35 -33.56 -13.59
CA SER A 353 8.20 -34.96 -14.00
C SER A 353 7.85 -35.82 -12.77
N SER A 354 6.70 -36.51 -12.86
CA SER A 354 6.02 -37.27 -11.82
C SER A 354 6.88 -38.34 -11.11
N PRO A 355 6.61 -38.65 -9.82
CA PRO A 355 7.14 -39.86 -9.22
C PRO A 355 6.39 -41.09 -9.75
N GLU A 356 7.16 -42.06 -10.25
CA GLU A 356 6.70 -43.38 -10.65
C GLU A 356 5.95 -44.06 -9.51
N ALA A 357 4.78 -44.62 -9.84
CA ALA A 357 4.03 -45.48 -8.97
C ALA A 357 4.81 -46.80 -8.78
N VAL A 358 5.28 -47.04 -7.55
CA VAL A 358 5.73 -48.35 -7.11
C VAL A 358 4.48 -49.20 -6.90
N LEU A 359 4.20 -50.08 -7.87
CA LEU A 359 3.39 -51.27 -7.67
C LEU A 359 4.32 -52.32 -7.06
N ASP A 360 4.01 -52.77 -5.85
CA ASP A 360 4.55 -54.01 -5.32
C ASP A 360 3.42 -54.96 -4.94
N ASP A 361 3.68 -56.20 -5.31
CA ASP A 361 2.77 -57.32 -5.53
C ASP A 361 2.22 -57.98 -4.26
N GLU A 362 1.17 -58.75 -4.51
CA GLU A 362 0.58 -59.80 -3.68
C GLU A 362 1.59 -60.64 -2.85
N LYS A 363 1.25 -60.94 -1.58
CA LYS A 363 0.93 -62.31 -1.08
C LYS A 363 0.92 -62.42 0.45
N TYR A 364 0.21 -63.46 0.90
CA TYR A 364 0.00 -64.03 2.26
C TYR A 364 -1.33 -63.64 2.91
N SER A 365 -2.42 -64.37 2.66
CA SER A 365 -2.77 -65.71 3.18
C SER A 365 -3.24 -65.72 4.64
N SER A 366 -4.51 -66.09 4.82
CA SER A 366 -5.07 -66.89 5.93
C SER A 366 -4.96 -66.37 7.37
N ARG A 367 -6.03 -65.78 7.91
CA ARG A 367 -6.93 -66.42 8.91
C ARG A 367 -8.12 -65.53 9.24
#